data_AF-A0A264VWR0-F1
#
_entry.id   AF-A0A264VWR0-F1
#
_cell.length_a   1.000
_cell.length_b   1.000
_cell.length_c   1.000
_cell.angle_alpha   90.00
_cell.angle_beta   90.00
_cell.angle_gamma   90.00
#
_symmetry.space_group_name_H-M   'P 1'
#
loop_
_entity.id
_entity.type
_entity.pdbx_description
1 polymer ?
#
loop_
_entity_poly.entity_id
_entity_poly.type
_entity_poly.pdbx_seq_one_letter_code
_entity_poly.pdbx_strand_id
1 'polypeptide(L)'
;MVIVNLFRAIFFPLFALWMLWKINMSSKKEILEDLARYRSKGDALYKDLYDVSTSALRLMSELEMRLRQNGTEEDLRLIDEINKFAERVMEATIHSNEYATSLLKDYGQALKKIGNS
;
A
#
# COMPACT_ATOMS: atom_id res chain seq x y z
N MET A 1 9.56 -49.80 34.30
CA MET A 1 10.02 -49.52 32.92
C MET A 1 8.89 -49.06 31.98
N VAL A 2 7.68 -49.62 32.09
CA VAL A 2 6.53 -49.28 31.20
C VAL A 2 6.00 -47.85 31.36
N ILE A 3 5.94 -47.32 32.58
CA ILE A 3 5.39 -45.97 32.88
C ILE A 3 6.23 -44.85 32.23
N VAL A 4 7.56 -45.00 32.21
CA VAL A 4 8.49 -44.02 31.62
C VAL A 4 8.36 -43.97 30.10
N ASN A 5 8.11 -45.11 29.46
CA ASN A 5 7.87 -45.19 28.02
C ASN A 5 6.51 -44.61 27.63
N LEU A 6 5.48 -44.81 28.45
CA LEU A 6 4.15 -44.23 28.24
C LEU A 6 4.17 -42.69 28.38
N PHE A 7 4.89 -42.19 29.39
CA PHE A 7 5.07 -40.75 29.58
C PHE A 7 5.81 -40.12 28.40
N ARG A 8 6.91 -40.70 27.94
CA ARG A 8 7.61 -40.23 26.74
C ARG A 8 6.74 -40.29 25.48
N ALA A 9 5.95 -41.34 25.32
CA ALA A 9 5.07 -41.51 24.15
C ALA A 9 3.93 -40.48 24.09
N ILE A 10 3.51 -39.91 25.21
CA ILE A 10 2.42 -38.91 25.27
C ILE A 10 2.98 -37.49 25.34
N PHE A 11 4.01 -37.23 26.16
CA PHE A 11 4.56 -35.90 26.36
C PHE A 11 5.33 -35.37 25.15
N PHE A 12 6.06 -36.25 24.45
CA PHE A 12 6.87 -35.85 23.30
C PHE A 12 6.04 -35.36 22.11
N PRO A 13 4.96 -36.04 21.68
CA PRO A 13 4.09 -35.51 20.63
C PRO A 13 3.31 -34.26 21.07
N LEU A 14 2.88 -34.16 22.34
CA LEU A 14 2.24 -32.94 22.86
C LEU A 14 3.18 -31.73 22.85
N PHE A 15 4.45 -31.93 23.23
CA PHE A 15 5.47 -30.90 23.20
C PHE A 15 5.83 -30.49 21.76
N ALA A 16 5.94 -31.45 20.85
CA ALA A 16 6.15 -31.17 19.43
C ALA A 16 4.96 -30.40 18.82
N LEU A 17 3.72 -30.75 19.17
CA LEU A 17 2.52 -30.04 18.74
C LEU A 17 2.51 -28.59 19.25
N TRP A 18 2.86 -28.40 20.53
CA TRP A 18 2.99 -27.06 21.13
C TRP A 18 4.09 -26.23 20.46
N MET A 19 5.24 -26.84 20.15
CA MET A 19 6.33 -26.15 19.47
C MET A 19 5.95 -25.75 18.04
N LEU A 20 5.31 -26.65 17.28
CA LEU A 20 4.79 -26.36 15.93
C LEU A 20 3.74 -25.24 15.96
N TRP A 21 2.84 -25.26 16.95
CA TRP A 21 1.85 -24.21 17.14
C TRP A 21 2.49 -22.84 17.45
N LYS A 22 3.50 -22.84 18.33
CA LYS A 22 4.25 -21.63 18.69
C LYS A 22 5.05 -21.06 17.51
N ILE A 23 5.69 -21.91 16.71
CA ILE A 23 6.43 -21.51 15.50
C ILE A 23 5.47 -20.89 14.48
N ASN A 24 4.31 -21.51 14.26
CA ASN A 24 3.29 -20.99 13.35
C ASN A 24 2.70 -19.65 13.84
N MET A 25 2.50 -19.47 15.15
CA MET A 25 2.10 -18.17 15.70
C MET A 25 3.19 -17.10 15.52
N SER A 26 4.46 -17.46 15.67
CA SER A 26 5.58 -16.54 15.45
C SER A 26 5.64 -16.08 13.99
N SER A 27 5.50 -17.00 13.03
CA SER A 27 5.49 -16.63 11.61
C SER A 27 4.27 -15.81 11.23
N LYS A 28 3.09 -16.11 11.79
CA LYS A 28 1.89 -15.27 11.60
C LYS A 28 2.12 -13.85 12.11
N LYS A 29 2.74 -13.70 13.28
CA LYS A 29 3.05 -12.39 13.86
C LYS A 29 4.02 -11.60 12.97
N GLU A 30 5.09 -12.22 12.49
CA GLU A 30 6.05 -11.58 11.58
C GLU A 30 5.38 -11.14 10.27
N ILE A 31 4.54 -11.99 9.68
CA ILE A 31 3.77 -11.65 8.47
C ILE A 31 2.84 -10.46 8.75
N LEU A 32 2.16 -10.42 9.90
CA LEU A 32 1.30 -9.30 10.28
C LEU A 32 2.09 -7.98 10.46
N GLU A 33 3.28 -8.04 11.03
CA GLU A 33 4.17 -6.88 11.19
C GLU A 33 4.71 -6.36 9.86
N ASP A 34 5.13 -7.27 8.96
CA ASP A 34 5.55 -6.92 7.60
C ASP A 34 4.43 -6.29 6.79
N LEU A 35 3.23 -6.85 6.91
CA LEU A 35 2.00 -6.32 6.32
C LEU A 35 1.66 -4.93 6.86
N ALA A 36 1.75 -4.71 8.17
CA ALA A 36 1.51 -3.41 8.78
C ALA A 36 2.55 -2.36 8.31
N ARG A 37 3.83 -2.73 8.23
CA ARG A 37 4.89 -1.86 7.69
C ARG A 37 4.65 -1.53 6.22
N TYR A 38 4.29 -2.52 5.41
CA TYR A 38 3.98 -2.33 4.00
C TYR A 38 2.83 -1.33 3.83
N ARG A 39 1.75 -1.47 4.62
CA ARG A 39 0.63 -0.52 4.60
C ARG A 39 1.07 0.90 4.94
N SER A 40 1.82 1.08 6.02
CA SER A 40 2.28 2.42 6.44
C SER A 40 3.13 3.09 5.36
N LYS A 41 3.99 2.33 4.66
CA LYS A 41 4.78 2.85 3.53
C LYS A 41 3.91 3.16 2.31
N GLY A 42 2.90 2.35 2.05
CA GLY A 42 1.90 2.62 1.00
C GLY A 42 1.15 3.92 1.26
N ASP A 43 0.59 4.08 2.45
CA ASP A 43 -0.14 5.30 2.86
C ASP A 43 0.74 6.56 2.72
N ALA A 44 2.03 6.48 3.09
CA ALA A 44 2.99 7.57 2.90
C ALA A 44 3.25 7.89 1.41
N LEU A 45 3.49 6.87 0.59
CA LEU A 45 3.69 7.03 -0.85
C LEU A 45 2.48 7.70 -1.53
N TYR A 46 1.26 7.33 -1.13
CA TYR A 46 0.05 7.94 -1.67
C TYR A 46 -0.07 9.42 -1.31
N LYS A 47 0.30 9.78 -0.08
CA LYS A 47 0.34 11.17 0.34
C LYS A 47 1.36 11.96 -0.48
N ASP A 48 2.57 11.43 -0.66
CA ASP A 48 3.62 12.09 -1.44
C ASP A 48 3.19 12.30 -2.90
N LEU A 49 2.55 11.29 -3.52
CA LEU A 49 1.99 11.41 -4.86
C LEU A 49 0.91 12.49 -4.94
N TYR A 50 0.00 12.53 -3.97
CA TYR A 50 -1.04 13.55 -3.90
C TYR A 50 -0.47 14.97 -3.79
N ASP A 51 0.52 15.16 -2.90
CA ASP A 51 1.16 16.45 -2.65
C ASP A 51 1.92 16.95 -3.89
N VAL A 52 2.64 16.06 -4.58
CA VAL A 52 3.35 16.36 -5.83
C VAL A 52 2.36 16.69 -6.95
N SER A 53 1.34 15.86 -7.16
CA SER A 53 0.31 16.10 -8.18
C SER A 53 -0.39 17.44 -7.97
N THR A 54 -0.78 17.75 -6.74
CA THR A 54 -1.45 19.00 -6.40
C THR A 54 -0.54 20.21 -6.62
N SER A 55 0.73 20.10 -6.24
CA SER A 55 1.73 21.15 -6.48
C SER A 55 1.98 21.38 -7.97
N ALA A 56 2.07 20.31 -8.76
CA ALA A 56 2.22 20.38 -10.20
C ALA A 56 1.01 21.06 -10.86
N LEU A 57 -0.21 20.65 -10.50
CA LEU A 57 -1.44 21.26 -11.01
C LEU A 57 -1.54 22.76 -10.66
N ARG A 58 -1.13 23.15 -9.45
CA ARG A 58 -1.09 24.56 -9.05
C ARG A 58 -0.11 25.37 -9.92
N LEU A 59 1.11 24.86 -10.09
CA LEU A 59 2.12 25.52 -10.93
C LEU A 59 1.67 25.63 -12.39
N MET A 60 1.01 24.60 -12.91
CA MET A 60 0.45 24.60 -14.25
C MET A 60 -0.66 25.63 -14.42
N SER A 61 -1.56 25.76 -13.45
CA SER A 61 -2.63 26.76 -13.46
C SER A 61 -2.06 28.20 -13.38
N GLU A 62 -1.03 28.43 -12.57
CA GLU A 62 -0.33 29.73 -12.53
C GLU A 62 0.35 30.06 -13.86
N LEU A 63 0.96 29.07 -14.51
CA LEU A 63 1.58 29.20 -15.83
C LEU A 63 0.53 29.52 -16.90
N GLU A 64 -0.57 28.76 -16.94
CA GLU A 64 -1.68 29.00 -17.85
C GLU A 64 -2.22 30.43 -17.71
N MET A 65 -2.45 30.89 -16.48
CA MET A 65 -2.97 32.23 -16.22
C MET A 65 -2.02 33.33 -16.73
N ARG A 66 -0.71 33.17 -16.53
CA ARG A 66 0.30 34.12 -17.03
C ARG A 66 0.39 34.12 -18.55
N LEU A 67 0.36 32.94 -19.17
CA LEU A 67 0.44 32.79 -20.62
C LEU A 67 -0.82 33.34 -21.31
N ARG A 68 -2.01 33.20 -20.72
CA ARG A 68 -3.24 33.80 -21.25
C ARG A 68 -3.24 35.33 -21.25
N GLN A 69 -2.46 35.98 -20.38
CA GLN A 69 -2.42 37.44 -20.26
C GLN A 69 -1.45 38.10 -21.25
N ASN A 70 -0.32 37.45 -21.57
CA ASN A 70 0.77 38.04 -22.36
C ASN A 70 1.34 37.11 -23.45
N GLY A 71 0.67 36.01 -23.76
CA GLY A 71 1.23 34.90 -24.55
C GLY A 71 1.25 35.14 -26.07
N THR A 72 2.32 34.67 -26.68
CA THR A 72 2.50 34.49 -28.12
C THR A 72 1.75 33.25 -28.63
N GLU A 73 1.72 33.03 -29.95
CA GLU A 73 1.10 31.85 -30.55
C GLU A 73 1.79 30.53 -30.14
N GLU A 74 3.08 30.60 -29.79
CA GLU A 74 3.86 29.47 -29.24
C GLU A 74 3.45 29.17 -27.78
N ASP A 75 3.14 30.20 -27.00
CA ASP A 75 2.63 30.08 -25.63
C ASP A 75 1.24 29.42 -25.58
N LEU A 76 0.40 29.66 -26.58
CA LEU A 76 -0.91 29.00 -26.70
C LEU A 76 -0.78 27.49 -26.94
N ARG A 77 0.25 27.04 -27.67
CA ARG A 77 0.54 25.60 -27.83
C ARG A 77 1.05 24.99 -26.54
N LEU A 78 1.90 25.73 -25.81
CA LEU A 78 2.40 25.29 -24.51
C LEU A 78 1.26 25.13 -23.49
N ILE A 79 0.27 26.02 -23.50
CA ILE A 79 -0.95 25.88 -22.68
C ILE A 79 -1.70 24.58 -22.98
N ASP A 80 -1.89 24.23 -24.25
CA ASP A 80 -2.58 22.98 -24.64
C ASP A 80 -1.83 21.74 -24.15
N GLU A 81 -0.49 21.73 -24.22
CA GLU A 81 0.33 20.64 -23.67
C GLU A 81 0.26 20.57 -22.14
N ILE A 82 0.27 21.73 -21.46
CA ILE A 82 0.11 21.82 -20.01
C ILE A 82 -1.25 21.25 -19.58
N ASN A 83 -2.33 21.59 -20.28
CA ASN A 83 -3.66 21.09 -19.99
C ASN A 83 -3.75 19.56 -20.16
N LYS A 84 -3.21 19.02 -21.26
CA LYS A 84 -3.14 17.57 -21.48
C LYS A 84 -2.33 16.86 -20.40
N PHE A 85 -1.25 17.46 -19.92
CA PHE A 85 -0.48 16.89 -18.83
C PHE A 85 -1.24 16.95 -17.50
N ALA A 86 -1.92 18.05 -17.21
CA ALA A 86 -2.76 18.20 -16.02
C ALA A 86 -3.86 17.13 -15.98
N GLU A 87 -4.53 16.88 -17.10
CA GLU A 87 -5.53 15.79 -17.22
C GLU A 87 -4.92 14.43 -16.89
N ARG A 88 -3.74 14.11 -17.45
CA ARG A 88 -3.03 12.84 -17.15
C ARG A 88 -2.65 12.71 -15.68
N VAL A 89 -2.22 13.81 -15.04
CA VAL A 89 -1.91 13.82 -13.60
C VAL A 89 -3.18 13.58 -12.78
N MET A 90 -4.31 14.17 -13.17
CA MET A 90 -5.59 13.92 -12.51
C MET A 90 -6.05 12.46 -12.67
N GLU A 91 -6.01 11.91 -13.88
CA GLU A 91 -6.33 10.50 -14.14
C GLU A 91 -5.43 9.56 -13.34
N ALA A 92 -4.11 9.80 -13.34
CA ALA A 92 -3.17 9.00 -12.57
C ALA A 92 -3.44 9.06 -11.06
N THR A 93 -3.86 10.22 -10.56
CA THR A 93 -4.23 10.41 -9.14
C THR A 93 -5.50 9.62 -8.80
N ILE A 94 -6.52 9.66 -9.68
CA ILE A 94 -7.76 8.88 -9.53
C ILE A 94 -7.46 7.38 -9.52
N HIS A 95 -6.74 6.88 -10.53
CA HIS A 95 -6.37 5.47 -10.61
C HIS A 95 -5.53 5.02 -9.40
N SER A 96 -4.59 5.86 -8.95
CA SER A 96 -3.79 5.58 -7.75
C SER A 96 -4.67 5.41 -6.51
N ASN A 97 -5.68 6.26 -6.34
CA ASN A 97 -6.63 6.15 -5.23
C ASN A 97 -7.53 4.89 -5.33
N GLU A 98 -7.95 4.51 -6.52
CA GLU A 98 -8.69 3.27 -6.76
C GLU A 98 -7.84 2.03 -6.45
N TYR A 99 -6.59 2.00 -6.93
CA TYR A 99 -5.64 0.94 -6.62
C TYR A 99 -5.37 0.86 -5.13
N ALA A 100 -5.17 2.00 -4.45
CA ALA A 100 -5.01 2.05 -3.00
C ALA A 100 -6.19 1.40 -2.29
N THR A 101 -7.42 1.80 -2.66
CA THR A 101 -8.65 1.27 -2.05
C THR A 101 -8.79 -0.23 -2.25
N SER A 102 -8.52 -0.73 -3.46
CA SER A 102 -8.54 -2.17 -3.75
C SER A 102 -7.49 -2.92 -2.94
N LEU A 103 -6.26 -2.39 -2.88
CA LEU A 103 -5.15 -3.02 -2.18
C LEU A 103 -5.43 -3.10 -0.67
N LEU A 104 -6.04 -2.05 -0.10
CA LEU A 104 -6.50 -2.03 1.30
C LEU A 104 -7.58 -3.07 1.59
N LYS A 105 -8.49 -3.31 0.64
CA LYS A 105 -9.53 -4.34 0.75
C LYS A 105 -8.93 -5.73 0.74
N ASP A 106 -8.05 -6.02 -0.22
CA ASP A 106 -7.39 -7.32 -0.35
C ASP A 106 -6.48 -7.60 0.85
N TYR A 107 -5.78 -6.57 1.33
CA TYR A 107 -5.03 -6.59 2.58
C TYR A 107 -5.91 -7.00 3.78
N GLY A 108 -7.06 -6.35 3.95
CA GLY A 108 -7.99 -6.67 5.03
C GLY A 108 -8.50 -8.11 4.96
N GLN A 109 -8.68 -8.65 3.76
CA GLN A 109 -9.06 -10.06 3.57
C GLN A 109 -7.91 -11.01 3.92
N ALA A 110 -6.67 -10.69 3.52
CA ALA A 110 -5.49 -11.49 3.85
C ALA A 110 -5.28 -11.57 5.37
N LEU A 111 -5.41 -10.45 6.09
CA LEU A 111 -5.35 -10.43 7.55
C LEU A 111 -6.42 -11.31 8.19
N LYS A 112 -7.67 -11.24 7.72
CA LYS A 112 -8.76 -12.09 8.22
C LYS A 112 -8.47 -13.58 8.01
N LYS A 113 -7.92 -13.95 6.86
CA LYS A 113 -7.52 -15.34 6.57
C LYS A 113 -6.41 -15.81 7.52
N ILE A 114 -5.40 -14.98 7.77
CA ILE A 114 -4.29 -15.29 8.69
C ILE A 114 -4.80 -15.40 10.14
N GLY A 115 -5.68 -14.51 10.57
CA GLY A 115 -6.25 -14.51 11.92
C GLY A 115 -7.24 -15.65 12.19
N ASN A 116 -7.93 -16.15 11.15
CA ASN A 116 -8.87 -17.26 11.24
C ASN A 116 -8.25 -18.64 10.92
N SER A 117 -7.01 -18.68 10.43
CA SER A 117 -6.20 -19.92 10.27
C SER A 117 -5.36 -20.17 11.50
#